data_AF-A0AAD3CXV5-F1
#
_entry.id   AF-A0AAD3CXV5-F1
#
_cell.length_a   1.000
_cell.length_b   1.000
_cell.length_c   1.000
_cell.angle_alpha   90.00
_cell.angle_beta   90.00
_cell.angle_gamma   90.00
#
_symmetry.space_group_name_H-M   'P 1'
#
loop_
_entity.id
_entity.type
_entity.pdbx_description
1 polymer ?
#
loop_
_entity_poly.entity_id
_entity_poly.type
_entity_poly.pdbx_seq_one_letter_code
_entity_poly.pdbx_strand_id
1 'polypeptide(L)'
;MEILKSGDVPALVTNVELLNILSKRIEKRNAQQDEGTGKKKSSRKLRHRDFIEEKVLDYLQYTPAANVEFEKMPELISRLNGENPVQSIEQDKEPIQNEAHDSSQANSQEEKGYNLTDAETLQLLNHMPTEEVEIHLMIEDLMERMDENRQRQLLQLISEYAGEPVQGEFEEEEGEEETA
;
A
#
# COMPACT_ATOMS: atom_id res chain seq x y z
N MET A 1 -2.88 13.08 -29.89
CA MET A 1 -3.84 13.02 -28.78
C MET A 1 -3.53 14.20 -27.89
N GLU A 2 -4.44 15.15 -27.78
CA GLU A 2 -4.31 16.18 -26.75
C GLU A 2 -4.65 15.51 -25.42
N ILE A 3 -3.74 15.62 -24.47
CA ILE A 3 -4.01 15.20 -23.09
C ILE A 3 -5.08 16.17 -22.61
N LEU A 4 -6.31 15.67 -22.42
CA LEU A 4 -7.33 16.44 -21.74
C LEU A 4 -6.74 16.77 -20.38
N LYS A 5 -6.37 18.04 -20.17
CA LYS A 5 -6.05 18.56 -18.85
C LYS A 5 -7.39 18.63 -18.09
N SER A 6 -7.97 17.49 -17.77
CA SER A 6 -8.86 17.40 -16.62
C SER A 6 -7.99 17.88 -15.45
N GLY A 7 -8.39 18.96 -14.78
CA GLY A 7 -7.68 19.49 -13.62
C GLY A 7 -7.63 18.51 -12.44
N ASP A 8 -8.07 17.27 -12.64
CA ASP A 8 -8.08 16.18 -11.70
C ASP A 8 -6.71 15.50 -11.68
N VAL A 9 -6.20 15.27 -10.48
CA VAL A 9 -4.96 14.55 -10.23
C VAL A 9 -5.11 13.13 -10.79
N PRO A 10 -4.14 12.62 -11.58
CA PRO A 10 -4.20 11.25 -12.06
C PRO A 10 -4.31 10.27 -10.90
N ALA A 11 -5.18 9.26 -11.04
CA ALA A 11 -5.34 8.23 -10.02
C ALA A 11 -4.02 7.48 -9.81
N LEU A 12 -3.58 7.40 -8.56
CA LEU A 12 -2.44 6.58 -8.15
C LEU A 12 -2.91 5.12 -8.02
N VAL A 13 -2.03 4.19 -8.41
CA VAL A 13 -2.31 2.75 -8.39
C VAL A 13 -1.12 2.06 -7.74
N THR A 14 -1.41 1.17 -6.79
CA THR A 14 -0.39 0.38 -6.09
C THR A 14 0.18 -0.72 -6.99
N ASN A 15 1.39 -1.15 -6.68
CA ASN A 15 2.04 -2.29 -7.36
C ASN A 15 1.20 -3.56 -7.24
N VAL A 16 0.54 -3.78 -6.10
CA VAL A 16 -0.34 -4.93 -5.84
C VAL A 16 -1.59 -4.89 -6.73
N GLU A 17 -2.24 -3.73 -6.85
CA GLU A 17 -3.37 -3.54 -7.77
C GLU A 17 -2.95 -3.77 -9.22
N LEU A 18 -1.81 -3.21 -9.62
CA LEU A 18 -1.29 -3.34 -10.98
C LEU A 18 -0.96 -4.81 -11.30
N LEU A 19 -0.33 -5.53 -10.36
CA LEU A 19 -0.05 -6.96 -10.47
C LEU A 19 -1.33 -7.77 -10.70
N ASN A 20 -2.38 -7.51 -9.91
CA ASN A 20 -3.68 -8.16 -10.04
C ASN A 20 -4.36 -7.86 -11.38
N ILE A 21 -4.34 -6.59 -11.82
CA ILE A 21 -4.91 -6.15 -13.10
C ILE A 21 -4.19 -6.82 -14.27
N LEU A 22 -2.86 -6.84 -14.26
CA LEU A 22 -2.04 -7.43 -15.31
C LEU A 22 -2.24 -8.94 -15.38
N SER A 23 -2.18 -9.64 -14.24
CA SER A 23 -2.34 -11.09 -14.16
C SER A 23 -3.69 -11.53 -14.75
N LYS A 24 -4.80 -10.92 -14.29
CA LYS A 24 -6.15 -11.19 -14.82
C LYS A 24 -6.27 -10.94 -16.32
N ARG A 25 -5.63 -9.88 -16.83
CA ARG A 25 -5.68 -9.53 -18.26
C ARG A 25 -4.92 -10.56 -19.10
N ILE A 26 -3.74 -10.98 -18.65
CA ILE A 26 -2.91 -11.97 -19.36
C ILE A 26 -3.59 -13.35 -19.36
N GLU A 27 -4.13 -13.79 -18.21
CA GLU A 27 -4.88 -15.04 -18.10
C GLU A 27 -6.09 -15.08 -19.05
N LYS A 28 -6.91 -14.02 -19.06
CA LYS A 28 -8.07 -13.91 -19.95
C LYS A 28 -7.66 -13.98 -21.42
N ARG A 29 -6.53 -13.37 -21.78
CA ARG A 29 -5.98 -13.41 -23.15
C ARG A 29 -5.55 -14.83 -23.52
N ASN A 30 -4.89 -15.54 -22.62
CA ASN A 30 -4.43 -16.91 -22.85
C ASN A 30 -5.62 -17.88 -22.99
N ALA A 31 -6.61 -17.79 -22.10
CA ALA A 31 -7.84 -18.61 -22.18
C ALA A 31 -8.60 -18.41 -23.50
N GLN A 32 -8.65 -17.17 -24.01
CA GLN A 32 -9.27 -16.87 -25.31
C GLN A 32 -8.49 -17.41 -26.51
N GLN A 33 -7.18 -17.68 -26.37
CA GLN A 33 -6.39 -18.31 -27.42
C GLN A 33 -6.61 -19.83 -27.47
N ASP A 34 -6.84 -20.47 -26.33
CA ASP A 34 -7.00 -21.92 -26.22
C ASP A 34 -8.39 -22.42 -26.68
N GLU A 35 -9.47 -21.64 -26.47
CA GLU A 35 -10.84 -22.06 -26.87
C GLU A 35 -11.19 -21.76 -28.35
N GLY A 36 -10.31 -21.10 -29.10
CA GLY A 36 -10.57 -20.57 -30.43
C GLY A 36 -10.22 -21.51 -31.59
N THR A 37 -11.16 -22.39 -31.96
CA THR A 37 -11.17 -23.05 -33.27
C THR A 37 -11.03 -22.06 -34.43
N GLY A 38 -9.96 -22.20 -35.22
CA GLY A 38 -9.86 -21.82 -36.63
C GLY A 38 -10.41 -20.45 -37.07
N LYS A 39 -9.76 -19.34 -36.72
CA LYS A 39 -9.70 -18.13 -37.59
C LYS A 39 -8.53 -17.22 -37.18
N LYS A 40 -7.35 -17.54 -37.70
CA LYS A 40 -6.12 -16.71 -37.64
C LYS A 40 -6.31 -15.39 -38.41
N LYS A 41 -6.98 -14.39 -37.83
CA LYS A 41 -7.03 -13.01 -38.37
C LYS A 41 -6.94 -11.94 -37.26
N SER A 42 -5.82 -11.88 -36.53
CA SER A 42 -5.42 -10.65 -35.81
C SER A 42 -3.97 -10.63 -35.29
N SER A 43 -3.00 -11.32 -35.91
CA SER A 43 -1.66 -11.52 -35.32
C SER A 43 -0.71 -10.30 -35.35
N ARG A 44 -1.24 -9.07 -35.39
CA ARG A 44 -0.45 -7.83 -35.26
C ARG A 44 -1.00 -6.85 -34.23
N LYS A 45 -2.00 -7.22 -33.41
CA LYS A 45 -2.55 -6.27 -32.45
C LYS A 45 -1.66 -6.20 -31.21
N LEU A 46 -0.85 -5.15 -31.16
CA LEU A 46 -0.21 -4.59 -29.96
C LEU A 46 0.93 -5.41 -29.33
N ARG A 47 1.85 -5.94 -30.15
CA ARG A 47 3.07 -6.63 -29.66
C ARG A 47 3.83 -5.86 -28.58
N HIS A 48 3.96 -4.54 -28.73
CA HIS A 48 4.63 -3.71 -27.74
C HIS A 48 3.86 -3.62 -26.43
N ARG A 49 2.52 -3.57 -26.47
CA ARG A 49 1.70 -3.61 -25.26
C ARG A 49 1.88 -4.94 -24.55
N ASP A 50 1.75 -6.04 -25.27
CA ASP A 50 1.86 -7.37 -24.69
C ASP A 50 3.25 -7.58 -24.07
N PHE A 51 4.31 -7.11 -24.74
CA PHE A 51 5.67 -7.10 -24.22
C PHE A 51 5.81 -6.26 -22.95
N ILE A 52 5.24 -5.05 -22.91
CA ILE A 52 5.28 -4.18 -21.73
C ILE A 52 4.51 -4.83 -20.58
N GLU A 53 3.30 -5.34 -20.82
CA GLU A 53 2.48 -6.01 -19.79
C GLU A 53 3.23 -7.21 -19.20
N GLU A 54 3.82 -8.05 -20.05
CA GLU A 54 4.63 -9.20 -19.60
C GLU A 54 5.86 -8.76 -18.83
N LYS A 55 6.57 -7.73 -19.28
CA LYS A 55 7.80 -7.27 -18.60
C LYS A 55 7.53 -6.56 -17.29
N VAL A 56 6.46 -5.79 -17.21
CA VAL A 56 6.04 -5.16 -15.95
C VAL A 56 5.55 -6.23 -14.98
N LEU A 57 4.78 -7.22 -15.44
CA LEU A 57 4.37 -8.34 -14.59
C LEU A 57 5.58 -9.12 -14.07
N ASP A 58 6.53 -9.46 -14.94
CA ASP A 58 7.81 -10.13 -14.62
C ASP A 58 8.56 -9.33 -13.55
N TYR A 59 8.72 -8.01 -13.73
CA TYR A 59 9.34 -7.15 -12.71
C TYR A 59 8.59 -7.18 -11.38
N LEU A 60 7.27 -6.98 -11.39
CA LEU A 60 6.46 -6.91 -10.17
C LEU A 60 6.47 -8.23 -9.38
N GLN A 61 6.58 -9.38 -10.05
CA GLN A 61 6.68 -10.69 -9.40
C GLN A 61 7.94 -10.86 -8.54
N TYR A 62 9.02 -10.11 -8.81
CA TYR A 62 10.23 -10.09 -7.99
C TYR A 62 10.20 -9.03 -6.89
N THR A 63 9.15 -8.20 -6.83
CA THR A 63 9.02 -7.18 -5.78
C THR A 63 8.30 -7.75 -4.56
N PRO A 64 8.59 -7.26 -3.34
CA PRO A 64 7.89 -7.68 -2.12
C PRO A 64 6.36 -7.55 -2.18
N ALA A 65 5.85 -6.60 -2.98
CA ALA A 65 4.43 -6.44 -3.25
C ALA A 65 3.75 -7.69 -3.85
N ALA A 66 4.50 -8.62 -4.45
CA ALA A 66 3.96 -9.87 -4.99
C ALA A 66 3.47 -10.83 -3.90
N ASN A 67 4.00 -10.73 -2.68
CA ASN A 67 3.64 -11.60 -1.56
C ASN A 67 2.32 -11.18 -0.90
N VAL A 68 1.86 -9.95 -1.15
CA VAL A 68 0.67 -9.39 -0.51
C VAL A 68 -0.59 -9.87 -1.22
N GLU A 69 -1.50 -10.46 -0.45
CA GLU A 69 -2.81 -10.83 -0.98
C GLU A 69 -3.66 -9.58 -1.26
N PHE A 70 -4.08 -9.41 -2.52
CA PHE A 70 -4.90 -8.28 -2.96
C PHE A 70 -6.17 -8.08 -2.12
N GLU A 71 -6.78 -9.16 -1.61
CA GLU A 71 -8.02 -9.08 -0.82
C GLU A 71 -7.80 -8.46 0.57
N LYS A 72 -6.58 -8.53 1.11
CA LYS A 72 -6.20 -7.99 2.42
C LYS A 72 -5.72 -6.53 2.34
N MET A 73 -5.46 -6.02 1.14
CA MET A 73 -4.95 -4.66 0.92
C MET A 73 -5.86 -3.55 1.48
N PRO A 74 -7.19 -3.56 1.27
CA PRO A 74 -8.05 -2.52 1.84
C PRO A 74 -7.99 -2.48 3.36
N GLU A 75 -7.87 -3.64 4.00
CA GLU A 75 -7.72 -3.72 5.46
C GLU A 75 -6.38 -3.12 5.92
N LEU A 76 -5.28 -3.40 5.22
CA LEU A 76 -3.98 -2.81 5.52
C LEU A 76 -4.03 -1.28 5.39
N ILE A 77 -4.61 -0.75 4.30
CA ILE A 77 -4.78 0.70 4.10
C ILE A 77 -5.59 1.32 5.24
N SER A 78 -6.72 0.71 5.62
CA SER A 78 -7.54 1.17 6.73
C SER A 78 -6.76 1.22 8.05
N ARG A 79 -5.94 0.21 8.34
CA ARG A 79 -5.08 0.19 9.54
C ARG A 79 -3.96 1.23 9.49
N LEU A 80 -3.39 1.49 8.32
CA LEU A 80 -2.33 2.50 8.14
C LEU A 80 -2.88 3.92 8.33
N ASN A 81 -4.03 4.21 7.74
CA ASN A 81 -4.65 5.53 7.79
C ASN A 81 -5.50 5.76 9.05
N GLY A 82 -5.86 4.71 9.77
CA GLY A 82 -6.73 4.78 10.95
C GLY A 82 -8.20 4.98 10.64
N GLU A 83 -8.61 4.67 9.41
CA GLU A 83 -9.99 4.76 8.95
C GLU A 83 -10.74 3.45 9.26
N ASN A 84 -11.88 3.54 9.96
CA ASN A 84 -12.79 2.40 10.09
C ASN A 84 -13.34 2.02 8.69
N PRO A 85 -13.44 0.73 8.35
CA PRO A 85 -13.86 0.32 7.02
C PRO A 85 -15.39 0.38 6.89
N VAL A 86 -16.01 1.57 6.87
CA VAL A 86 -17.36 1.76 6.31
C VAL A 86 -17.56 3.22 5.85
N GLN A 87 -18.07 3.36 4.62
CA GLN A 87 -18.80 4.49 4.02
C GLN A 87 -18.05 5.34 2.98
N SER A 88 -17.71 4.72 1.85
CA SER A 88 -17.89 5.39 0.55
C SER A 88 -19.18 4.88 -0.10
N ILE A 89 -20.32 5.38 0.38
CA ILE A 89 -21.53 5.47 -0.44
C ILE A 89 -21.86 6.96 -0.51
N GLU A 90 -21.89 7.46 -1.73
CA GLU A 90 -22.28 8.79 -2.16
C GLU A 90 -23.50 9.33 -1.38
N GLN A 91 -23.44 10.57 -0.88
CA GLN A 91 -24.43 11.62 -1.15
C GLN A 91 -24.12 12.95 -0.41
N ASP A 92 -24.09 13.99 -1.22
CA ASP A 92 -24.49 15.38 -0.96
C ASP A 92 -23.72 16.27 0.02
N LYS A 93 -23.20 17.35 -0.60
CA LYS A 93 -22.71 18.60 -0.03
C LYS A 93 -23.73 19.23 0.93
N GLU A 94 -23.27 19.75 2.06
CA GLU A 94 -23.51 21.14 2.56
C GLU A 94 -22.50 21.48 3.68
N PRO A 95 -22.15 22.76 3.89
CA PRO A 95 -20.98 23.17 4.67
C PRO A 95 -21.32 23.39 6.15
N ILE A 96 -20.47 22.96 7.07
CA ILE A 96 -20.61 23.29 8.50
C ILE A 96 -19.38 24.04 9.00
N GLN A 97 -19.71 25.10 9.73
CA GLN A 97 -18.92 26.19 10.25
C GLN A 97 -18.08 25.79 11.46
N ASN A 98 -17.03 26.57 11.70
CA ASN A 98 -16.19 26.60 12.88
C ASN A 98 -17.01 26.58 14.19
N GLU A 99 -16.64 25.73 15.16
CA GLU A 99 -16.83 26.00 16.58
C GLU A 99 -15.66 25.37 17.35
N ALA A 100 -14.97 26.21 18.13
CA ALA A 100 -13.90 25.83 19.04
C ALA A 100 -14.49 25.16 20.29
N HIS A 101 -13.92 24.04 20.73
CA HIS A 101 -14.12 23.55 22.09
C HIS A 101 -12.85 22.92 22.65
N ASP A 102 -12.22 23.69 23.55
CA ASP A 102 -11.35 23.21 24.62
C ASP A 102 -12.15 22.25 25.52
N SER A 103 -11.64 21.03 25.69
CA SER A 103 -12.01 20.11 26.78
C SER A 103 -10.93 19.05 26.96
N SER A 104 -10.05 19.35 27.91
CA SER A 104 -9.12 18.41 28.53
C SER A 104 -9.89 17.30 29.26
N GLN A 105 -10.13 16.17 28.60
CA GLN A 105 -10.46 14.91 29.27
C GLN A 105 -9.72 13.76 28.60
N ALA A 106 -8.92 13.06 29.41
CA ALA A 106 -8.13 11.91 29.05
C ALA A 106 -8.97 10.87 28.32
N ASN A 107 -8.70 10.73 27.03
CA ASN A 107 -9.17 9.64 26.21
C ASN A 107 -7.90 8.86 25.86
N SER A 108 -7.71 7.68 26.46
CA SER A 108 -6.80 6.66 25.94
C SER A 108 -7.36 6.17 24.60
N GLN A 109 -7.36 7.04 23.60
CA GLN A 109 -7.62 6.69 22.22
C GLN A 109 -6.32 6.10 21.72
N GLU A 110 -6.27 4.78 21.62
CA GLU A 110 -5.38 4.10 20.68
C GLU A 110 -5.46 4.89 19.37
N GLU A 111 -4.38 5.57 19.01
CA GLU A 111 -4.32 6.30 17.75
C GLU A 111 -4.44 5.25 16.64
N LYS A 112 -5.62 5.15 16.04
CA LYS A 112 -6.03 4.00 15.22
C LYS A 112 -5.25 3.85 13.92
N GLY A 113 -4.36 4.77 13.59
CA GLY A 113 -3.52 4.76 12.39
C GLY A 113 -2.21 5.51 12.62
N TYR A 114 -1.35 5.55 11.60
CA TYR A 114 0.01 6.10 11.69
C TYR A 114 0.13 7.52 11.12
N ASN A 115 -1.00 8.14 10.77
CA ASN A 115 -1.10 9.51 10.24
C ASN A 115 -0.14 9.77 9.07
N LEU A 116 -0.08 8.79 8.17
CA LEU A 116 0.76 8.80 6.97
C LEU A 116 0.06 9.57 5.85
N THR A 117 0.85 10.22 5.00
CA THR A 117 0.30 10.81 3.78
C THR A 117 -0.02 9.72 2.75
N ASP A 118 -0.90 10.02 1.78
CA ASP A 118 -1.23 9.08 0.70
C ASP A 118 0.01 8.58 -0.06
N ALA A 119 1.02 9.46 -0.21
CA ALA A 119 2.28 9.12 -0.87
C ALA A 119 3.14 8.16 -0.03
N GLU A 120 3.23 8.39 1.28
CA GLU A 120 3.95 7.51 2.21
C GLU A 120 3.27 6.14 2.29
N THR A 121 1.94 6.11 2.44
CA THR A 121 1.16 4.87 2.41
C THR A 121 1.38 4.12 1.11
N LEU A 122 1.34 4.81 -0.04
CA LEU A 122 1.63 4.19 -1.34
C LEU A 122 3.05 3.63 -1.43
N GLN A 123 4.05 4.32 -0.89
CA GLN A 123 5.44 3.84 -0.86
C GLN A 123 5.59 2.59 0.00
N LEU A 124 5.03 2.58 1.21
CA LEU A 124 5.04 1.41 2.10
C LEU A 124 4.40 0.20 1.43
N LEU A 125 3.23 0.38 0.78
CA LEU A 125 2.53 -0.71 0.10
C LEU A 125 3.29 -1.25 -1.12
N ASN A 126 4.08 -0.40 -1.78
CA ASN A 126 4.83 -0.79 -2.98
C ASN A 126 6.13 -1.52 -2.65
N HIS A 127 6.75 -1.18 -1.53
CA HIS A 127 8.07 -1.68 -1.15
C HIS A 127 8.03 -2.71 -0.02
N MET A 128 6.98 -2.73 0.80
CA MET A 128 6.80 -3.63 1.96
C MET A 128 8.07 -3.74 2.81
N PRO A 129 8.52 -2.62 3.42
CA PRO A 129 9.75 -2.61 4.19
C PRO A 129 9.69 -3.58 5.36
N THR A 130 10.82 -4.25 5.61
CA THR A 130 10.98 -5.20 6.73
C THR A 130 12.05 -4.74 7.73
N GLU A 131 12.79 -3.69 7.40
CA GLU A 131 13.79 -3.07 8.27
C GLU A 131 13.39 -1.66 8.70
N GLU A 132 13.84 -1.25 9.89
CA GLU A 132 13.61 0.09 10.43
C GLU A 132 14.27 1.19 9.57
N VAL A 133 15.43 0.91 8.97
CA VAL A 133 16.12 1.88 8.11
C VAL A 133 15.29 2.19 6.86
N GLU A 134 14.53 1.23 6.35
CA GLU A 134 13.71 1.41 5.15
C GLU A 134 12.51 2.33 5.42
N ILE A 135 11.84 2.20 6.58
CA ILE A 135 10.72 3.09 6.93
C ILE A 135 11.20 4.55 7.14
N HIS A 136 12.42 4.74 7.67
CA HIS A 136 13.03 6.06 7.79
C HIS A 136 13.35 6.71 6.44
N LEU A 137 13.53 5.92 5.38
CA LEU A 137 13.72 6.42 4.02
C LEU A 137 12.40 6.74 3.30
N MET A 138 11.29 6.14 3.74
CA MET A 138 9.97 6.31 3.12
C MET A 138 9.12 7.38 3.80
N ILE A 139 9.28 7.60 5.10
CA ILE A 139 8.46 8.52 5.89
C ILE A 139 9.30 9.73 6.31
N GLU A 140 8.82 10.93 5.98
CA GLU A 140 9.51 12.17 6.35
C GLU A 140 9.33 12.46 7.84
N ASP A 141 10.42 12.93 8.48
CA ASP A 141 10.48 13.33 9.90
C ASP A 141 9.90 12.26 10.85
N LEU A 142 10.15 10.98 10.56
CA LEU A 142 9.58 9.83 11.28
C LEU A 142 9.78 9.92 12.81
N MET A 143 10.99 10.26 13.25
CA MET A 143 11.35 10.38 14.68
C MET A 143 10.60 11.50 15.40
N GLU A 144 10.18 12.55 14.69
CA GLU A 144 9.38 13.63 15.27
C GLU A 144 7.89 13.28 15.32
N ARG A 145 7.42 12.45 14.38
CA ARG A 145 6.00 12.08 14.23
C ARG A 145 5.55 10.92 15.10
N MET A 146 6.42 9.95 15.36
CA MET A 146 6.07 8.76 16.15
C MET A 146 7.26 8.22 16.95
N ASP A 147 6.94 7.68 18.13
CA ASP A 147 7.92 7.07 19.03
C ASP A 147 8.40 5.70 18.51
N GLU A 148 9.57 5.26 18.98
CA GLU A 148 10.21 4.02 18.55
C GLU A 148 9.29 2.80 18.69
N ASN A 149 8.50 2.69 19.77
CA ASN A 149 7.58 1.57 19.96
C ASN A 149 6.53 1.51 18.84
N ARG A 150 6.07 2.66 18.38
CA ARG A 150 5.07 2.76 17.32
C ARG A 150 5.68 2.53 15.94
N GLN A 151 6.92 2.93 15.72
CA GLN A 151 7.67 2.55 14.52
C GLN A 151 7.83 1.03 14.43
N ARG A 152 8.12 0.37 15.55
CA ARG A 152 8.17 -1.10 15.65
C ARG A 152 6.81 -1.74 15.36
N GLN A 153 5.72 -1.19 15.89
CA GLN A 153 4.36 -1.67 15.59
C GLN A 153 4.00 -1.51 14.11
N LEU A 154 4.39 -0.40 13.48
CA LEU A 154 4.20 -0.19 12.04
C LEU A 154 4.96 -1.24 11.24
N LEU A 155 6.23 -1.46 11.57
CA LEU A 155 7.07 -2.44 10.89
C LEU A 155 6.53 -3.87 11.06
N GLN A 156 6.09 -4.22 12.27
CA GLN A 156 5.47 -5.50 12.55
C GLN A 156 4.18 -5.69 11.75
N LEU A 157 3.33 -4.65 11.68
CA LEU A 157 2.12 -4.68 10.86
C LEU A 157 2.46 -4.92 9.37
N ILE A 158 3.44 -4.21 8.82
CA ILE A 158 3.83 -4.39 7.41
C ILE A 158 4.38 -5.81 7.18
N SER A 159 5.21 -6.32 8.08
CA SER A 159 5.80 -7.67 7.99
C SER A 159 4.75 -8.79 7.94
N GLU A 160 3.64 -8.65 8.69
CA GLU A 160 2.53 -9.60 8.70
C GLU A 160 1.91 -9.76 7.30
N TYR A 161 1.86 -8.67 6.53
CA TYR A 161 1.30 -8.66 5.18
C TYR A 161 2.36 -8.97 4.10
N ALA A 162 3.64 -8.67 4.37
CA ALA A 162 4.75 -8.99 3.48
C ALA A 162 5.04 -10.50 3.43
N GLY A 163 4.64 -11.24 4.48
CA GLY A 163 4.92 -12.67 4.62
C GLY A 163 6.37 -13.00 4.96
N GLU A 164 7.17 -11.98 5.28
CA GLU A 164 8.58 -12.10 5.69
C GLU A 164 8.75 -11.59 7.13
N PRO A 165 9.61 -12.23 7.94
CA PRO A 165 9.88 -11.74 9.29
C PRO A 165 10.61 -10.39 9.23
N VAL A 166 10.36 -9.53 10.23
CA VAL A 166 11.11 -8.28 10.44
C VAL A 166 12.61 -8.59 10.48
N GLN A 167 13.38 -7.88 9.66
CA GLN A 167 14.83 -8.02 9.58
C GLN A 167 15.47 -6.87 10.39
N GLY A 168 16.41 -7.22 11.25
CA GLY A 168 17.04 -6.30 12.21
C GLY A 168 16.84 -6.77 13.65
N GLU A 169 17.96 -7.01 14.34
CA GLU A 169 17.95 -7.21 15.78
C GLU A 169 17.65 -5.85 16.42
N PHE A 170 16.49 -5.71 17.05
CA PHE A 170 16.34 -4.67 18.05
C PHE A 170 17.22 -5.10 19.21
N GLU A 171 18.33 -4.40 19.44
CA GLU A 171 19.10 -4.54 20.67
C GLU A 171 18.12 -4.26 21.83
N GLU A 172 17.66 -5.32 22.48
CA GLU A 172 17.08 -5.21 23.81
C GLU A 172 18.23 -4.71 24.68
N GLU A 173 18.19 -3.43 25.10
CA GLU A 173 18.97 -3.00 26.25
C GLU A 173 18.48 -3.83 27.45
N GLU A 174 19.11 -4.99 27.66
CA GLU A 174 19.03 -5.73 28.91
C GLU A 174 19.46 -4.75 30.01
N GLY A 175 18.49 -4.38 30.84
CA GLY A 175 18.73 -3.53 32.00
C GLY A 175 19.88 -4.09 32.82
N GLU A 176 20.89 -3.26 33.04
CA GLU A 176 21.95 -3.53 34.00
C GLU A 176 21.31 -3.74 35.38
N GLU A 177 21.14 -5.00 35.80
CA GLU A 177 20.93 -5.37 37.20
C GLU A 177 22.19 -5.00 37.97
N GLU A 178 22.21 -3.78 38.52
CA GLU A 178 23.19 -3.35 39.50
C GLU A 178 22.95 -4.11 40.82
N THR A 179 23.51 -5.33 40.93
CA THR A 179 23.71 -6.01 42.22
C THR A 179 25.10 -6.65 42.32
N ALA A 180 26.04 -5.95 42.94
CA ALA A 180 27.10 -6.52 43.80
C ALA A 180 27.87 -5.43 44.56
#